data_AF-A0A369RBJ1-F1
#
_entry.id   AF-A0A369RBJ1-F1
#
_cell.length_a   1.000
_cell.length_b   1.000
_cell.length_c   1.000
_cell.angle_alpha   90.00
_cell.angle_beta   90.00
_cell.angle_gamma   90.00
#
_symmetry.space_group_name_H-M   'P 1'
#
loop_
_entity.id
_entity.type
_entity.pdbx_description
1 polymer ?
#
loop_
_entity_poly.entity_id
_entity_poly.type
_entity_poly.pdbx_seq_one_letter_code
_entity_poly.pdbx_strand_id
1 'polypeptide(L)'
;MNTLNSRSVKRGIYNEVARRLASKGVHVKVPTVRMRIIRKTDPRALEIYAEILEERMAALEQANGRFHEANKKLESINSTKTED
;
A
#
# COMPACT_ATOMS: atom_id res chain seq x y z
N MET A 1 8.90 11.43 -0.30
CA MET A 1 7.60 10.77 -0.05
C MET A 1 7.15 11.06 1.38
N ASN A 2 5.96 11.61 1.57
CA ASN A 2 5.41 11.94 2.90
C ASN A 2 5.40 10.70 3.83
N THR A 3 5.83 10.87 5.08
CA THR A 3 5.95 9.78 6.08
C THR A 3 4.61 9.07 6.37
N LEU A 4 3.50 9.79 6.26
CA LEU A 4 2.13 9.26 6.36
C LEU A 4 1.82 8.19 5.30
N ASN A 5 2.23 8.41 4.05
CA ASN A 5 1.97 7.47 2.95
C ASN A 5 2.75 6.16 3.14
N SER A 6 4.00 6.26 3.60
CA SER A 6 4.84 5.10 3.88
C SER A 6 4.27 4.20 4.99
N ARG A 7 3.69 4.80 6.04
CA ARG A 7 3.05 4.05 7.14
C ARG A 7 1.78 3.33 6.67
N SER A 8 0.95 3.98 5.86
CA SER A 8 -0.27 3.39 5.32
C SER A 8 0.03 2.20 4.40
N VAL A 9 0.99 2.35 3.48
CA VAL A 9 1.40 1.29 2.56
C VAL A 9 1.94 0.06 3.31
N LYS A 10 2.71 0.26 4.38
CA LYS A 10 3.32 -0.85 5.15
C LYS A 10 2.43 -1.44 6.23
N ARG A 11 1.25 -0.87 6.52
CA ARG A 11 0.40 -1.33 7.62
C ARG A 11 -0.05 -2.78 7.40
N GLY A 12 0.26 -3.66 8.35
CA GLY A 12 -0.15 -5.07 8.29
C GLY A 12 0.53 -5.90 7.20
N ILE A 13 1.56 -5.37 6.51
CA ILE A 13 2.19 -6.05 5.38
C ILE A 13 2.75 -7.44 5.74
N TYR A 14 3.33 -7.59 6.93
CA TYR A 14 3.87 -8.88 7.37
C TYR A 14 2.79 -9.96 7.60
N ASN A 15 1.58 -9.56 8.01
CA ASN A 15 0.45 -10.49 8.10
C ASN A 15 0.05 -10.97 6.71
N GLU A 16 0.06 -10.08 5.72
CA GLU A 16 -0.26 -10.43 4.35
C GLU A 16 0.79 -11.32 3.70
N VAL A 17 2.08 -11.03 3.91
CA VAL A 17 3.15 -11.93 3.48
C VAL A 17 2.99 -13.32 4.10
N ALA A 18 2.69 -13.41 5.40
CA ALA A 18 2.45 -14.69 6.06
C ALA A 18 1.26 -15.46 5.44
N ARG A 19 0.17 -14.77 5.09
CA ARG A 19 -0.98 -15.37 4.39
C ARG A 19 -0.62 -15.87 2.98
N ARG A 20 0.11 -15.07 2.19
CA ARG A 20 0.53 -15.44 0.83
C ARG A 20 1.58 -16.56 0.82
N LEU A 21 2.43 -16.63 1.85
CA LEU A 21 3.31 -17.79 2.06
C LEU A 21 2.50 -19.05 2.40
N ALA A 22 1.51 -18.93 3.29
CA ALA A 22 0.66 -20.06 3.66
C ALA A 22 -0.13 -20.62 2.46
N SER A 23 -0.64 -19.76 1.57
CA SER A 23 -1.30 -20.20 0.33
C SER A 23 -0.35 -20.90 -0.65
N LYS A 24 0.97 -20.70 -0.51
CA LYS A 24 2.03 -21.43 -1.22
C LYS A 24 2.55 -22.64 -0.43
N GLY A 25 1.85 -23.06 0.64
CA GLY A 25 2.20 -24.19 1.50
C GLY A 25 3.21 -23.88 2.61
N VAL A 26 3.70 -22.65 2.71
CA VAL A 26 4.77 -22.25 3.63
C VAL A 26 4.17 -21.58 4.87
N HIS A 27 4.02 -22.35 5.96
CA HIS A 27 3.40 -21.88 7.19
C HIS A 27 4.43 -21.27 8.14
N VAL A 28 4.39 -19.94 8.31
CA VAL A 28 5.38 -19.21 9.11
C VAL A 28 4.67 -18.15 9.94
N LYS A 29 5.02 -18.05 11.23
CA LYS A 29 4.46 -17.04 12.13
C LYS A 29 4.89 -15.63 11.69
N VAL A 30 4.02 -14.64 11.87
CA VAL A 30 4.24 -13.25 11.45
C VAL A 30 5.53 -12.63 12.02
N PRO A 31 5.92 -12.83 13.29
CA PRO A 31 7.21 -12.33 13.80
C PRO A 31 8.40 -12.90 13.04
N THR A 32 8.34 -14.19 12.66
CA THR A 32 9.39 -14.85 11.87
C THR A 32 9.44 -14.28 10.45
N VAL A 33 8.29 -14.04 9.81
CA VAL A 33 8.22 -13.35 8.50
C VAL A 33 8.85 -11.97 8.58
N ARG A 34 8.51 -11.18 9.61
CA ARG A 34 9.12 -9.85 9.84
C ARG A 34 10.63 -9.95 9.98
N MET A 35 11.15 -10.89 10.77
CA MET A 35 12.59 -11.08 10.91
C MET A 35 13.26 -11.45 9.58
N ARG A 36 12.67 -12.38 8.83
CA ARG A 36 13.21 -12.85 7.54
C ARG A 36 13.30 -11.73 6.50
N ILE A 37 12.29 -10.86 6.45
CA ILE A 37 12.29 -9.68 5.56
C ILE A 37 13.33 -8.65 6.03
N ILE A 38 13.37 -8.30 7.32
CA ILE A 38 14.32 -7.31 7.85
C ILE A 38 15.76 -7.76 7.64
N ARG A 39 16.05 -9.05 7.88
CA ARG A 39 17.39 -9.63 7.71
C ARG A 39 17.69 -10.04 6.28
N LYS A 40 16.72 -9.91 5.36
CA LYS A 40 16.82 -10.31 3.95
C LYS A 40 17.27 -11.76 3.73
N THR A 41 16.78 -12.68 4.57
CA THR A 41 17.25 -14.09 4.59
C THR A 41 16.33 -15.06 3.83
N ASP A 42 15.17 -14.61 3.35
CA ASP A 42 14.18 -15.45 2.69
C ASP A 42 13.74 -14.78 1.39
N PRO A 43 14.32 -15.19 0.24
CA PRO A 43 14.01 -14.59 -1.07
C PRO A 43 12.52 -14.63 -1.42
N ARG A 44 11.81 -15.71 -1.05
CA ARG A 44 10.37 -15.84 -1.32
C ARG A 44 9.54 -14.85 -0.50
N ALA A 45 9.90 -14.66 0.77
CA ALA A 45 9.24 -13.67 1.62
C ALA A 45 9.53 -12.23 1.15
N LEU A 46 10.73 -11.98 0.61
CA LEU A 46 11.12 -10.68 0.06
C LEU A 46 10.38 -10.35 -1.23
N GLU A 47 10.25 -11.32 -2.14
CA GLU A 47 9.49 -11.18 -3.39
C GLU A 47 8.04 -10.82 -3.09
N ILE A 48 7.37 -11.62 -2.27
CA ILE A 48 5.98 -11.36 -1.85
C ILE A 48 5.84 -9.99 -1.16
N TYR A 49 6.82 -9.61 -0.33
CA TYR A 49 6.82 -8.30 0.32
C TYR A 49 6.93 -7.15 -0.69
N ALA A 50 7.75 -7.29 -1.73
CA ALA A 50 7.90 -6.31 -2.79
C ALA A 50 6.62 -6.20 -3.64
N GLU A 51 6.02 -7.33 -4.04
CA GLU A 51 4.74 -7.36 -4.77
C GLU A 51 3.65 -6.59 -4.01
N ILE A 52 3.48 -6.85 -2.71
CA ILE A 52 2.47 -6.15 -1.89
C ILE A 52 2.75 -4.65 -1.82
N LEU A 53 4.03 -4.23 -1.77
CA LEU A 53 4.37 -2.81 -1.77
C LEU A 53 3.96 -2.15 -3.10
N GLU A 54 4.30 -2.78 -4.23
CA GLU A 54 3.96 -2.27 -5.56
C GLU A 54 2.44 -2.14 -5.75
N GLU A 55 1.68 -3.19 -5.43
CA GLU A 55 0.22 -3.18 -5.51
C GLU A 55 -0.39 -2.04 -4.69
N ARG A 56 0.09 -1.83 -3.46
CA ARG A 56 -0.43 -0.81 -2.55
C ARG A 56 -0.03 0.61 -2.96
N MET A 57 1.17 0.78 -3.50
CA MET A 57 1.60 2.07 -4.05
C MET A 57 0.75 2.45 -5.26
N ALA A 58 0.54 1.51 -6.20
CA ALA A 58 -0.32 1.74 -7.36
C ALA A 58 -1.76 2.10 -6.94
N ALA A 59 -2.32 1.39 -5.95
CA ALA A 59 -3.64 1.72 -5.41
C ALA A 59 -3.69 3.11 -4.78
N LEU A 60 -2.63 3.53 -4.07
CA LEU A 60 -2.54 4.85 -3.45
C LEU A 60 -2.42 5.96 -4.51
N GLU A 61 -1.62 5.73 -5.56
CA GLU A 61 -1.48 6.66 -6.68
C GLU A 61 -2.80 6.86 -7.42
N GLN A 62 -3.53 5.77 -7.70
CA GLN A 62 -4.87 5.85 -8.28
C GLN A 62 -5.85 6.61 -7.38
N ALA A 63 -5.83 6.35 -6.07
CA ALA A 63 -6.70 7.04 -5.12
C ALA A 63 -6.39 8.55 -5.06
N ASN A 64 -5.11 8.93 -5.06
CA ASN A 64 -4.69 10.33 -5.11
C ASN A 64 -5.13 11.02 -6.41
N GLY A 65 -5.03 10.33 -7.55
CA GLY A 65 -5.52 10.83 -8.85
C GLY A 65 -7.01 11.14 -8.82
N ARG A 66 -7.83 10.21 -8.31
CA ARG A 66 -9.29 10.40 -8.16
C ARG A 66 -9.63 11.54 -7.21
N PHE A 67 -8.91 11.67 -6.10
CA PHE A 67 -9.09 12.77 -5.16
C PHE A 67 -8.80 14.13 -5.81
N HIS A 68 -7.71 14.23 -6.57
CA HIS A 68 -7.36 15.46 -7.27
C HIS A 68 -8.39 15.85 -8.34
N GLU A 69 -8.91 14.87 -9.09
CA GLU A 69 -9.98 15.10 -10.06
C GLU A 69 -11.28 15.58 -9.38
N ALA A 70 -11.65 14.96 -8.25
CA ALA A 70 -12.82 15.36 -7.48
C ALA A 70 -12.68 16.79 -6.92
N ASN A 71 -11.51 17.15 -6.40
CA ASN A 71 -11.25 18.51 -5.91
C ASN A 71 -11.36 19.55 -7.02
N LYS A 72 -10.79 19.29 -8.21
CA LYS A 72 -10.92 20.19 -9.36
C LYS A 72 -12.39 20.42 -9.76
N LYS A 73 -13.20 19.35 -9.74
CA LYS A 73 -14.65 19.46 -10.00
C LYS A 73 -15.33 20.33 -8.94
N LEU A 74 -15.04 20.11 -7.66
CA LEU A 74 -15.59 20.93 -6.58
C LEU A 74 -15.21 22.41 -6.69
N GLU A 75 -13.95 22.72 -7.03
CA GLU A 75 -13.50 24.09 -7.26
C GLU A 75 -14.27 24.74 -8.41
N SER A 76 -14.45 24.05 -9.54
CA SER A 76 -15.23 24.57 -10.68
C SER A 76 -16.71 24.84 -10.35
N ILE A 77 -17.32 24.01 -9.50
CA ILE A 77 -18.70 24.20 -9.02
C ILE A 77 -18.79 25.41 -8.08
N ASN A 78 -17.80 25.63 -7.23
CA ASN A 78 -17.80 26.78 -6.33
C ASN A 78 -17.55 28.09 -7.07
N SER A 79 -16.69 28.09 -8.09
CA SER A 79 -16.45 29.29 -8.92
C SER A 79 -17.67 29.72 -9.73
N THR A 80 -18.51 28.79 -10.18
CA THR A 80 -19.75 29.09 -10.91
C THR A 80 -20.89 29.59 -10.02
N LYS A 81 -20.85 29.34 -8.70
CA LYS A 81 -21.85 29.84 -7.75
C LYS A 81 -21.59 31.26 -7.24
N THR A 82 -20.41 31.81 -7.50
CA THR A 82 -20.02 33.17 -7.05
C THR A 82 -20.29 34.26 -8.09
N GLU A 83 -20.82 33.91 -9.26
CA GLU A 83 -21.08 34.84 -10.38
C GLU A 83 -22.57 35.15 -10.62
N ASP A 84 -23.48 34.60 -9.80
CA ASP A 84 -24.91 34.97 -9.73
C ASP A 84 -25.22 35.74 -8.43
#